data_AF-A0AAR2K4U0-F1
#
_entry.id   AF-A0AAR2K4U0-F1
#
_cell.length_a   1.000
_cell.length_b   1.000
_cell.length_c   1.000
_cell.angle_alpha   90.00
_cell.angle_beta   90.00
_cell.angle_gamma   90.00
#
_symmetry.space_group_name_H-M   'P 1'
#
loop_
_entity.id
_entity.type
_entity.pdbx_description
1 polymer ?
#
loop_
_entity_poly.entity_id
_entity_poly.type
_entity_poly.pdbx_seq_one_letter_code
_entity_poly.pdbx_strand_id
1 'polypeptide(L)'
;MTLLCIAHKCTPKLKCLLVSVFPVTCFCSVLDRNIEKESIREFIDKKRKMFYLEHALAVKREEIKQLEEVASHEEKKLMKAEKLLEDDTILFDSFLKENDKNSVEAIKIAEQETKAKLEKVAEIKKITAKMVAIKSDISKYEDTLQEYKLYKDFLFKLSPPEWQEKQREKNRRSPKTTSANEKRESEEDPELYFTEPQQLLDLLSELEEQNLSLIQNLQETEEGLEEFRQTMEQTRKNMDHEADQLKRQIDVMTETIQREKERTTELELKARLFNFGKYKAEEDDTLNALSRKVEEVYRSCVGDSEANLSTLQMLTAIEGRLGELLENVEMIPSDRLAIAEKAKEKERRLRLRDEKIYLQKQHQEERMKKAMERAQAEIKKTTGRKLMPRSQPPVRKLKNNQHDDIADKEKEEHMYFFT
;
A
#
# COMPACT_ATOMS: atom_id res chain seq x y z
N MET A 1 19.35 87.25 -71.19
CA MET A 1 20.65 87.61 -70.60
C MET A 1 21.57 88.01 -71.76
N THR A 2 21.50 89.21 -72.36
CA THR A 2 21.34 90.58 -71.79
C THR A 2 22.36 90.82 -70.66
N LEU A 3 23.22 91.85 -70.64
CA LEU A 3 23.39 93.11 -71.41
C LEU A 3 24.92 93.47 -71.38
N LEU A 4 25.54 93.98 -72.46
CA LEU A 4 25.82 95.40 -72.80
C LEU A 4 26.89 96.18 -71.98
N CYS A 5 27.66 97.00 -72.74
CA CYS A 5 28.38 98.25 -72.35
C CYS A 5 29.62 98.20 -71.41
N ILE A 6 30.58 99.15 -71.44
CA ILE A 6 30.94 100.28 -72.36
C ILE A 6 32.47 100.52 -72.20
N ALA A 7 33.36 100.70 -73.19
CA ALA A 7 33.49 101.47 -74.45
C ALA A 7 34.00 102.92 -74.33
N HIS A 8 35.25 103.18 -74.78
CA HIS A 8 35.71 104.38 -75.53
C HIS A 8 37.03 104.00 -76.25
N LYS A 9 37.03 103.79 -77.58
CA LYS A 9 37.06 104.78 -78.68
C LYS A 9 38.40 105.54 -78.84
N CYS A 10 39.20 105.12 -79.81
CA CYS A 10 39.73 106.05 -80.83
C CYS A 10 40.02 105.29 -82.16
N THR A 11 39.60 105.88 -83.29
CA THR A 11 39.57 105.32 -84.65
C THR A 11 39.33 106.49 -85.64
N PRO A 12 39.41 106.35 -87.00
CA PRO A 12 40.17 105.41 -87.87
C PRO A 12 40.74 106.05 -89.19
N LYS A 13 41.22 105.21 -90.14
CA LYS A 13 41.47 105.45 -91.60
C LYS A 13 42.75 106.25 -91.93
N LEU A 14 43.43 106.13 -93.08
CA LEU A 14 43.16 105.59 -94.45
C LEU A 14 44.34 104.70 -94.94
N LYS A 15 44.16 103.63 -95.78
CA LYS A 15 44.32 103.54 -97.27
C LYS A 15 45.63 104.16 -97.86
N CYS A 16 46.36 103.65 -98.87
CA CYS A 16 46.24 102.62 -99.94
C CYS A 16 47.59 101.84 -100.07
N LEU A 17 47.85 100.74 -100.82
CA LEU A 17 47.44 100.23 -102.15
C LEU A 17 48.05 100.95 -103.39
N LEU A 18 48.42 100.16 -104.41
CA LEU A 18 49.20 100.43 -105.64
C LEU A 18 50.74 100.53 -105.46
N VAL A 19 51.64 99.92 -106.25
CA VAL A 19 51.70 99.44 -107.67
C VAL A 19 52.03 100.56 -108.69
N SER A 20 52.82 100.19 -109.72
CA SER A 20 53.37 100.99 -110.85
C SER A 20 54.46 102.02 -110.47
N VAL A 21 55.71 101.94 -110.93
CA VAL A 21 56.28 101.97 -112.31
C VAL A 21 56.37 103.40 -112.87
N PHE A 22 57.63 103.87 -113.05
CA PHE A 22 58.24 104.85 -114.00
C PHE A 22 57.38 105.87 -114.79
N PRO A 23 57.98 106.94 -115.38
CA PRO A 23 59.31 107.57 -115.17
C PRO A 23 59.15 109.06 -114.76
N VAL A 24 60.22 109.86 -114.82
CA VAL A 24 60.29 111.14 -115.59
C VAL A 24 61.70 111.76 -115.42
N THR A 25 62.42 111.89 -116.52
CA THR A 25 63.56 112.82 -116.64
C THR A 25 63.06 114.21 -117.01
N CYS A 26 63.45 115.27 -116.30
CA CYS A 26 63.88 116.54 -116.93
C CYS A 26 64.46 117.55 -115.92
N PHE A 27 65.73 117.90 -116.12
CA PHE A 27 66.26 119.26 -116.20
C PHE A 27 65.50 120.40 -115.47
N CYS A 28 66.17 121.06 -114.51
CA CYS A 28 66.41 122.50 -114.64
C CYS A 28 67.58 122.99 -113.78
N SER A 29 68.43 123.79 -114.40
CA SER A 29 69.49 124.60 -113.81
C SER A 29 68.94 125.68 -112.85
N VAL A 30 69.63 125.94 -111.75
CA VAL A 30 69.49 127.22 -111.03
C VAL A 30 70.88 127.82 -110.76
N LEU A 31 71.11 128.91 -111.52
CA LEU A 31 71.89 130.11 -111.24
C LEU A 31 73.22 130.04 -110.46
N ASP A 32 74.20 130.69 -111.08
CA ASP A 32 75.20 131.58 -110.51
C ASP A 32 75.73 131.32 -109.09
N ARG A 33 77.06 131.16 -109.06
CA ARG A 33 77.87 131.60 -107.93
C ARG A 33 77.75 133.12 -107.81
N ASN A 34 76.65 133.60 -107.24
CA ASN A 34 76.55 134.98 -106.80
C ASN A 34 77.49 135.15 -105.60
N ILE A 35 78.77 135.41 -105.89
CA ILE A 35 79.76 135.86 -104.92
C ILE A 35 79.39 137.30 -104.58
N GLU A 36 78.29 137.44 -103.83
CA GLU A 36 78.12 138.61 -102.98
C GLU A 36 79.38 138.71 -102.15
N LYS A 37 79.99 139.89 -102.17
CA LYS A 37 81.20 140.17 -101.40
C LYS A 37 80.80 140.32 -99.94
N GLU A 38 80.45 139.20 -99.31
CA GLU A 38 80.16 139.12 -97.88
C GLU A 38 81.27 139.85 -97.14
N SER A 39 80.88 140.78 -96.27
CA SER A 39 81.87 141.42 -95.42
C SER A 39 82.56 140.32 -94.61
N ILE A 40 83.88 140.40 -94.44
CA ILE A 40 84.66 139.38 -93.71
C ILE A 40 84.03 139.09 -92.32
N ARG A 41 83.36 140.09 -91.72
CA ARG A 41 82.59 139.94 -90.47
C ARG A 41 81.36 139.05 -90.61
N GLU A 42 80.58 139.18 -91.67
CA GLU A 42 79.38 138.37 -91.92
C GLU A 42 79.73 136.92 -92.22
N PHE A 43 80.78 136.68 -93.01
CA PHE A 43 81.31 135.34 -93.22
C PHE A 43 81.78 134.71 -91.91
N ILE A 44 82.52 135.46 -91.08
CA ILE A 44 82.95 135.03 -89.74
C ILE A 44 81.75 134.71 -88.84
N ASP A 45 80.70 135.53 -88.84
CA ASP A 45 79.52 135.31 -88.00
C ASP A 45 78.61 134.20 -88.51
N LYS A 46 78.49 133.99 -89.83
CA LYS A 46 77.87 132.80 -90.42
C LYS A 46 78.66 131.54 -90.06
N LYS A 47 79.99 131.58 -90.12
CA LYS A 47 80.86 130.46 -89.70
C LYS A 47 80.75 130.19 -88.20
N ARG A 48 80.71 131.22 -87.34
CA ARG A 48 80.46 131.06 -85.90
C ARG A 48 79.09 130.42 -85.65
N LYS A 49 78.02 130.91 -86.29
CA LYS A 49 76.67 130.32 -86.17
C LYS A 49 76.65 128.85 -86.64
N MET A 50 77.34 128.53 -87.73
CA MET A 50 77.53 127.16 -88.21
C MET A 50 78.22 126.28 -87.16
N PHE A 51 79.36 126.72 -86.60
CA PHE A 51 80.06 125.99 -85.54
C PHE A 51 79.23 125.86 -84.24
N TYR A 52 78.47 126.89 -83.85
CA TYR A 52 77.56 126.80 -82.69
C TYR A 52 76.42 125.81 -82.92
N LEU A 53 75.81 125.78 -84.10
CA LEU A 53 74.79 124.79 -84.46
C LEU A 53 75.38 123.38 -84.56
N GLU A 54 76.56 123.24 -85.14
CA GLU A 54 77.28 121.96 -85.22
C GLU A 54 77.65 121.43 -83.84
N HIS A 55 78.14 122.29 -82.94
CA HIS A 55 78.40 121.95 -81.53
C HIS A 55 77.10 121.59 -80.78
N ALA A 56 76.03 122.37 -80.93
CA ALA A 56 74.74 122.08 -80.29
C ALA A 56 74.12 120.76 -80.79
N LEU A 57 74.24 120.47 -82.09
CA LEU A 57 73.84 119.20 -82.68
C LEU A 57 74.72 118.04 -82.19
N ALA A 58 76.03 118.25 -82.02
CA ALA A 58 76.93 117.24 -81.46
C ALA A 58 76.58 116.93 -79.99
N VAL A 59 76.36 117.95 -79.17
CA VAL A 59 75.91 117.79 -77.77
C VAL A 59 74.56 117.07 -77.72
N LYS A 60 73.58 117.46 -78.54
CA LYS A 60 72.26 116.79 -78.57
C LYS A 60 72.32 115.37 -79.13
N ARG A 61 73.21 115.06 -80.07
CA ARG A 61 73.46 113.68 -80.53
C ARG A 61 74.06 112.82 -79.43
N GLU A 62 75.00 113.35 -78.65
CA GLU A 62 75.59 112.60 -77.52
C GLU A 62 74.57 112.42 -76.38
N GLU A 63 73.73 113.42 -76.09
CA GLU A 63 72.64 113.32 -75.11
C GLU A 63 71.55 112.32 -75.55
N ILE A 64 71.17 112.30 -76.84
CA ILE A 64 70.30 111.27 -77.41
C ILE A 64 70.93 109.89 -77.24
N LYS A 65 72.21 109.73 -77.58
CA LYS A 65 72.93 108.46 -77.46
C LYS A 65 73.01 107.97 -76.01
N GLN A 66 73.19 108.86 -75.03
CA GLN A 66 73.12 108.51 -73.61
C GLN A 66 71.71 108.06 -73.19
N LEU A 67 70.66 108.74 -73.66
CA LEU A 67 69.28 108.33 -73.40
C LEU A 67 68.92 107.00 -74.08
N GLU A 68 69.41 106.75 -75.29
CA GLU A 68 69.28 105.46 -75.99
C GLU A 68 70.01 104.32 -75.24
N GLU A 69 71.19 104.59 -74.67
CA GLU A 69 71.92 103.61 -73.86
C GLU A 69 71.20 103.29 -72.54
N VAL A 70 70.68 104.30 -71.84
CA VAL A 70 69.85 104.12 -70.63
C VAL A 70 68.56 103.37 -70.96
N ALA A 71 67.83 103.78 -72.00
CA ALA A 71 66.61 103.12 -72.44
C ALA A 71 66.86 101.66 -72.84
N SER A 72 67.93 101.37 -73.59
CA SER A 72 68.30 99.99 -73.93
C SER A 72 68.70 99.16 -72.71
N HIS A 73 69.30 99.78 -71.68
CA HIS A 73 69.64 99.10 -70.44
C HIS A 73 68.39 98.83 -69.57
N GLU A 74 67.41 99.73 -69.55
CA GLU A 74 66.12 99.55 -68.88
C GLU A 74 65.24 98.53 -69.60
N GLU A 75 65.15 98.57 -70.93
CA GLU A 75 64.46 97.57 -71.75
C GLU A 75 65.04 96.17 -71.51
N LYS A 76 66.37 96.03 -71.45
CA LYS A 76 67.05 94.77 -71.06
C LYS A 76 66.78 94.33 -69.62
N LYS A 77 66.42 95.23 -68.70
CA LYS A 77 65.97 94.87 -67.34
C LYS A 77 64.51 94.43 -67.34
N LEU A 78 63.64 95.17 -68.02
CA LEU A 78 62.23 94.85 -68.19
C LEU A 78 62.05 93.49 -68.87
N MET A 79 62.73 93.24 -69.99
CA MET A 79 62.70 91.95 -70.70
C MET A 79 63.14 90.77 -69.81
N LYS A 80 64.11 90.98 -68.90
CA LYS A 80 64.51 89.95 -67.92
C LYS A 80 63.46 89.72 -66.85
N ALA A 81 62.82 90.78 -66.37
CA ALA A 81 61.75 90.69 -65.37
C ALA A 81 60.47 90.07 -65.95
N GLU A 82 60.10 90.44 -67.17
CA GLU A 82 59.00 89.85 -67.93
C GLU A 82 59.23 88.36 -68.16
N LYS A 83 60.42 87.97 -68.62
CA LYS A 83 60.78 86.56 -68.76
C LYS A 83 60.71 85.79 -67.42
N LEU A 84 61.21 86.37 -66.32
CA LEU A 84 61.12 85.74 -65.01
C LEU A 84 59.66 85.50 -64.59
N LEU A 85 58.77 86.47 -64.85
CA LEU A 85 57.33 86.33 -64.58
C LEU A 85 56.67 85.29 -65.49
N GLU A 86 57.11 85.16 -66.74
CA GLU A 86 56.65 84.09 -67.65
C GLU A 86 57.11 82.71 -67.17
N ASP A 87 58.40 82.56 -66.83
CA ASP A 87 58.98 81.33 -66.28
C ASP A 87 58.29 80.94 -64.95
N ASP A 88 58.03 81.89 -64.04
CA ASP A 88 57.28 81.69 -62.78
C ASP A 88 55.82 81.29 -63.03
N THR A 89 55.16 81.89 -64.04
CA THR A 89 53.78 81.55 -64.41
C THR A 89 53.71 80.11 -64.91
N ILE A 90 54.64 79.68 -65.76
CA ILE A 90 54.75 78.31 -66.26
C ILE A 90 55.01 77.32 -65.10
N LEU A 91 55.89 77.68 -64.16
CA LEU A 91 56.17 76.87 -62.98
C LEU A 91 54.94 76.70 -62.08
N PHE A 92 54.18 77.78 -61.84
CA PHE A 92 52.95 77.75 -61.05
C PHE A 92 51.86 76.90 -61.73
N ASP A 93 51.70 77.04 -63.05
CA ASP A 93 50.77 76.24 -63.85
C ASP A 93 51.13 74.74 -63.82
N SER A 94 52.42 74.41 -63.81
CA SER A 94 52.91 73.04 -63.67
C SER A 94 52.66 72.51 -62.26
N PHE A 95 52.89 73.33 -61.22
CA PHE A 95 52.64 72.97 -59.82
C PHE A 95 51.15 72.71 -59.56
N LEU A 96 50.24 73.53 -60.09
CA LEU A 96 48.79 73.29 -59.99
C LEU A 96 48.40 71.96 -60.66
N LYS A 97 48.88 71.70 -61.88
CA LYS A 97 48.60 70.43 -62.59
C LYS A 97 49.11 69.21 -61.82
N GLU A 98 50.28 69.32 -61.18
CA GLU A 98 50.82 68.25 -60.34
C GLU A 98 50.05 68.10 -59.03
N ASN A 99 49.62 69.19 -58.39
CA ASN A 99 48.81 69.16 -57.17
C ASN A 99 47.42 68.55 -57.44
N ASP A 100 46.73 69.00 -58.48
CA ASP A 100 45.44 68.46 -58.92
C ASP A 100 45.56 66.96 -59.21
N LYS A 101 46.58 66.57 -60.00
CA LYS A 101 46.86 65.16 -60.30
C LYS A 101 47.09 64.34 -59.02
N ASN A 102 47.94 64.80 -58.10
CA ASN A 102 48.24 64.11 -56.85
C ASN A 102 46.99 63.99 -55.96
N SER A 103 46.13 65.02 -55.94
CA SER A 103 44.86 65.00 -55.20
C SER A 103 43.86 63.98 -55.77
N VAL A 104 43.73 63.93 -57.10
CA VAL A 104 42.87 62.95 -57.80
C VAL A 104 43.40 61.53 -57.64
N GLU A 105 44.71 61.33 -57.69
CA GLU A 105 45.33 60.03 -57.41
C GLU A 105 45.09 59.59 -55.95
N ALA A 106 45.22 60.50 -54.98
CA ALA A 106 44.91 60.21 -53.57
C ALA A 106 43.43 59.87 -53.34
N ILE A 107 42.50 60.61 -53.95
CA ILE A 107 41.05 60.31 -53.90
C ILE A 107 40.78 58.93 -54.50
N LYS A 108 41.34 58.64 -55.69
CA LYS A 108 41.16 57.37 -56.39
C LYS A 108 41.70 56.18 -55.57
N ILE A 109 42.83 56.34 -54.89
CA ILE A 109 43.37 55.32 -53.97
C ILE A 109 42.41 55.10 -52.79
N ALA A 110 41.90 56.18 -52.17
CA ALA A 110 40.93 56.07 -51.08
C ALA A 110 39.60 55.41 -51.51
N GLU A 111 39.11 55.69 -52.72
CA GLU A 111 37.94 55.02 -53.32
C GLU A 111 38.21 53.53 -53.58
N GLN A 112 39.40 53.17 -54.07
CA GLN A 112 39.77 51.76 -54.27
C GLN A 112 39.89 51.00 -52.94
N GLU A 113 40.52 51.59 -51.92
CA GLU A 113 40.63 51.00 -50.58
C GLU A 113 39.26 50.85 -49.90
N THR A 114 38.40 51.86 -49.99
CA THR A 114 37.03 51.76 -49.45
C THR A 114 36.18 50.73 -50.19
N LYS A 115 36.33 50.60 -51.51
CA LYS A 115 35.71 49.52 -52.29
C LYS A 115 36.20 48.14 -51.85
N ALA A 116 37.52 47.93 -51.76
CA ALA A 116 38.11 46.67 -51.33
C ALA A 116 37.67 46.28 -49.91
N LYS A 117 37.60 47.27 -48.99
CA LYS A 117 37.04 47.11 -47.65
C LYS A 117 35.58 46.66 -47.67
N LEU A 118 34.74 47.27 -48.51
CA LEU A 118 33.32 46.89 -48.64
C LEU A 118 33.15 45.47 -49.20
N GLU A 119 33.95 45.09 -50.20
CA GLU A 119 33.99 43.72 -50.74
C GLU A 119 34.38 42.70 -49.65
N LYS A 120 35.40 43.00 -48.83
CA LYS A 120 35.81 42.15 -47.70
C LYS A 120 34.76 42.09 -46.59
N VAL A 121 34.07 43.20 -46.28
CA VAL A 121 32.96 43.21 -45.33
C VAL A 121 31.78 42.36 -45.82
N ALA A 122 31.50 42.35 -47.13
CA ALA A 122 30.47 41.48 -47.72
C ALA A 122 30.87 39.98 -47.64
N GLU A 123 32.15 39.66 -47.89
CA GLU A 123 32.69 38.31 -47.73
C GLU A 123 32.60 37.83 -46.26
N ILE A 124 33.00 38.66 -45.29
CA ILE A 124 32.85 38.38 -43.86
C ILE A 124 31.38 38.09 -43.53
N LYS A 125 30.44 38.96 -43.92
CA LYS A 125 28.99 38.76 -43.68
C LYS A 125 28.49 37.42 -44.23
N LYS A 126 28.94 37.03 -45.44
CA LYS A 126 28.59 35.74 -46.06
C LYS A 126 29.12 34.54 -45.28
N ILE A 127 30.33 34.63 -44.74
CA ILE A 127 30.92 33.59 -43.88
C ILE A 127 30.23 33.54 -42.51
N THR A 128 29.96 34.70 -41.88
CA THR A 128 29.23 34.78 -40.61
C THR A 128 27.83 34.16 -40.73
N ALA A 129 27.10 34.43 -41.81
CA ALA A 129 25.79 33.81 -42.07
C ALA A 129 25.87 32.28 -42.16
N LYS A 130 26.86 31.74 -42.90
CA LYS A 130 27.12 30.29 -42.94
C LYS A 130 27.47 29.71 -41.57
N MET A 131 28.30 30.40 -40.78
CA MET A 131 28.66 29.97 -39.43
C MET A 131 27.43 29.90 -38.51
N VAL A 132 26.51 30.87 -38.58
CA VAL A 132 25.28 30.86 -37.78
C VAL A 132 24.34 29.73 -38.22
N ALA A 133 24.21 29.47 -39.53
CA ALA A 133 23.44 28.35 -40.04
C ALA A 133 24.01 27.00 -39.53
N ILE A 134 25.31 26.77 -39.71
CA ILE A 134 25.98 25.54 -39.23
C ILE A 134 25.85 25.38 -37.72
N LYS A 135 25.97 26.46 -36.93
CA LYS A 135 25.73 26.41 -35.47
C LYS A 135 24.29 26.03 -35.12
N SER A 136 23.30 26.57 -35.84
CA SER A 136 21.90 26.19 -35.65
C SER A 136 21.66 24.71 -35.99
N ASP A 137 22.31 24.19 -37.02
CA ASP A 137 22.18 22.78 -37.39
C ASP A 137 22.90 21.86 -36.39
N ILE A 138 24.08 22.25 -35.87
CA ILE A 138 24.75 21.55 -34.77
C ILE A 138 23.81 21.43 -33.57
N SER A 139 23.17 22.52 -33.11
CA SER A 139 22.25 22.44 -31.97
C SER A 139 21.05 21.53 -32.22
N LYS A 140 20.44 21.55 -33.42
CA LYS A 140 19.36 20.60 -33.77
C LYS A 140 19.84 19.15 -33.66
N TYR A 141 21.04 18.85 -34.19
CA TYR A 141 21.59 17.50 -34.13
C TYR A 141 22.02 17.10 -32.71
N GLU A 142 22.46 18.04 -31.87
CA GLU A 142 22.72 17.82 -30.44
C GLU A 142 21.44 17.47 -29.67
N ASP A 143 20.32 18.13 -29.98
CA ASP A 143 19.00 17.84 -29.40
C ASP A 143 18.49 16.45 -29.86
N THR A 144 18.50 16.16 -31.16
CA THR A 144 18.14 14.83 -31.70
C THR A 144 19.03 13.72 -31.13
N LEU A 145 20.31 13.98 -30.92
CA LEU A 145 21.23 13.03 -30.28
C LEU A 145 20.90 12.79 -28.80
N GLN A 146 20.35 13.78 -28.09
CA GLN A 146 19.84 13.58 -26.73
C GLN A 146 18.59 12.69 -26.72
N GLU A 147 17.64 12.92 -27.63
CA GLU A 147 16.46 12.06 -27.79
C GLU A 147 16.87 10.60 -28.08
N TYR A 148 17.78 10.37 -29.03
CA TYR A 148 18.26 9.02 -29.35
C TYR A 148 19.03 8.36 -28.19
N LYS A 149 19.72 9.13 -27.33
CA LYS A 149 20.29 8.60 -26.08
C LYS A 149 19.21 8.18 -25.09
N LEU A 150 18.15 8.98 -24.92
CA LEU A 150 17.02 8.63 -24.06
C LEU A 150 16.32 7.36 -24.55
N TYR A 151 16.07 7.23 -25.86
CA TYR A 151 15.49 6.01 -26.44
C TYR A 151 16.41 4.80 -26.26
N LYS A 152 17.73 4.96 -26.46
CA LYS A 152 18.71 3.89 -26.21
C LYS A 152 18.70 3.42 -24.75
N ASP A 153 18.69 4.35 -23.79
CA ASP A 153 18.67 4.03 -22.36
C ASP A 153 17.33 3.41 -21.93
N PHE A 154 16.21 3.82 -22.55
CA PHE A 154 14.89 3.21 -22.37
C PHE A 154 14.85 1.77 -22.88
N LEU A 155 15.27 1.55 -24.14
CA LEU A 155 15.36 0.21 -24.73
C LEU A 155 16.28 -0.70 -23.90
N PHE A 156 17.43 -0.20 -23.44
CA PHE A 156 18.35 -0.98 -22.61
C PHE A 156 17.74 -1.41 -21.26
N LYS A 157 16.85 -0.60 -20.66
CA LYS A 157 16.13 -0.96 -19.43
C LYS A 157 15.06 -2.02 -19.66
N LEU A 158 14.40 -2.00 -20.81
CA LEU A 158 13.40 -3.00 -21.20
C LEU A 158 14.00 -4.31 -21.72
N SER A 159 15.25 -4.28 -22.22
CA SER A 159 15.98 -5.51 -22.57
C SER A 159 16.09 -6.45 -21.35
N PRO A 160 15.95 -7.77 -21.51
CA PRO A 160 16.04 -8.73 -20.41
C PRO A 160 17.36 -8.64 -19.62
N PRO A 161 17.35 -8.91 -18.29
CA PRO A 161 18.53 -8.78 -17.43
C PRO A 161 19.75 -9.57 -17.93
N GLU A 162 19.56 -10.79 -18.41
CA GLU A 162 20.61 -11.65 -18.98
C GLU A 162 21.34 -10.98 -20.15
N TRP A 163 20.59 -10.31 -21.03
CA TRP A 163 21.14 -9.59 -22.17
C TRP A 163 21.85 -8.31 -21.73
N GLN A 164 21.27 -7.57 -20.77
CA GLN A 164 21.93 -6.39 -20.20
C GLN A 164 23.28 -6.75 -19.56
N GLU A 165 23.35 -7.86 -18.82
CA GLU A 165 24.59 -8.33 -18.20
C GLU A 165 25.62 -8.74 -19.24
N LYS A 166 25.23 -9.49 -20.26
CA LYS A 166 26.10 -9.85 -21.39
C LYS A 166 26.67 -8.61 -22.09
N GLN A 167 25.90 -7.55 -22.29
CA GLN A 167 26.40 -6.30 -22.87
C GLN A 167 27.30 -5.50 -21.90
N ARG A 168 26.97 -5.46 -20.60
CA ARG A 168 27.86 -4.89 -19.56
C ARG A 168 29.21 -5.62 -19.52
N GLU A 169 29.20 -6.94 -19.63
CA GLU A 169 30.38 -7.81 -19.69
C GLU A 169 31.20 -7.58 -20.98
N LYS A 170 30.54 -7.54 -22.16
CA LYS A 170 31.16 -7.21 -23.46
C LYS A 170 31.91 -5.87 -23.39
N ASN A 171 31.28 -4.84 -22.83
CA ASN A 171 31.89 -3.53 -22.62
C ASN A 171 33.06 -3.57 -21.61
N ARG A 172 32.96 -4.32 -20.51
CA ARG A 172 34.05 -4.47 -19.52
C ARG A 172 35.25 -5.22 -20.07
N ARG A 173 35.05 -6.16 -21.00
CA ARG A 173 36.12 -6.94 -21.67
C ARG A 173 36.82 -6.19 -22.81
N SER A 174 36.31 -5.03 -23.23
CA SER A 174 36.98 -4.20 -24.25
C SER A 174 38.26 -3.55 -23.67
N PRO A 175 39.45 -3.75 -24.28
CA PRO A 175 40.70 -3.23 -23.73
C PRO A 175 40.81 -1.71 -23.91
N LYS A 176 41.07 -1.00 -22.80
CA LYS A 176 41.30 0.47 -22.76
C LYS A 176 42.70 0.89 -23.27
N THR A 177 43.26 0.19 -24.25
CA THR A 177 44.65 0.38 -24.69
C THR A 177 44.78 0.36 -26.21
N THR A 178 44.47 1.48 -26.86
CA THR A 178 45.15 1.94 -28.09
C THR A 178 44.97 3.44 -28.29
N SER A 179 45.96 4.03 -28.97
CA SER A 179 46.12 5.47 -29.23
C SER A 179 44.85 6.16 -29.78
N ALA A 180 44.67 7.43 -29.40
CA ALA A 180 43.49 8.25 -29.70
C ALA A 180 43.34 8.71 -31.17
N ASN A 181 43.94 8.02 -32.14
CA ASN A 181 44.05 8.48 -33.53
C ASN A 181 43.61 7.50 -34.62
N GLU A 182 43.21 6.27 -34.28
CA GLU A 182 42.78 5.23 -35.26
C GLU A 182 41.38 4.65 -34.98
N LYS A 183 40.56 5.30 -34.15
CA LYS A 183 39.14 4.95 -33.91
C LYS A 183 38.18 5.83 -34.73
N ARG A 184 38.21 5.70 -36.05
CA ARG A 184 37.26 6.40 -36.96
C ARG A 184 36.59 5.51 -38.01
N GLU A 185 36.92 4.22 -38.10
CA GLU A 185 36.45 3.33 -39.19
C GLU A 185 35.81 2.01 -38.70
N SER A 186 35.48 1.91 -37.41
CA SER A 186 34.64 0.81 -36.90
C SER A 186 33.62 1.32 -35.87
N GLU A 187 32.69 2.13 -36.37
CA GLU A 187 31.36 2.23 -35.75
C GLU A 187 30.64 0.89 -35.99
N GLU A 188 30.94 -0.12 -35.16
CA GLU A 188 30.06 -1.28 -35.05
C GLU A 188 28.71 -0.79 -34.52
N ASP A 189 27.67 -0.94 -35.35
CA ASP A 189 26.30 -0.55 -34.97
C ASP A 189 25.95 -1.14 -33.59
N PRO A 190 25.42 -0.33 -32.65
CA PRO A 190 25.08 -0.82 -31.32
C PRO A 190 24.08 -1.97 -31.43
N GLU A 191 24.53 -3.18 -31.11
CA GLU A 191 23.70 -4.38 -31.07
C GLU A 191 22.49 -4.15 -30.15
N LEU A 192 21.30 -3.99 -30.74
CA LEU A 192 20.03 -3.80 -30.03
C LEU A 192 19.40 -5.16 -29.72
N TYR A 193 18.66 -5.25 -28.61
CA TYR A 193 17.88 -6.45 -28.29
C TYR A 193 16.62 -6.54 -29.15
N PHE A 194 15.91 -5.41 -29.30
CA PHE A 194 14.71 -5.30 -30.13
C PHE A 194 15.13 -5.01 -31.57
N THR A 195 14.73 -5.88 -32.50
CA THR A 195 14.99 -5.76 -33.94
C THR A 195 13.79 -5.20 -34.70
N GLU A 196 12.58 -5.41 -34.19
CA GLU A 196 11.34 -4.96 -34.80
C GLU A 196 10.53 -4.10 -33.81
N PRO A 197 9.97 -2.94 -34.21
CA PRO A 197 9.19 -2.09 -33.32
C PRO A 197 7.99 -2.80 -32.67
N GLN A 198 7.42 -3.80 -33.35
CA GLN A 198 6.30 -4.59 -32.84
C GLN A 198 6.67 -5.32 -31.53
N GLN A 199 7.89 -5.85 -31.40
CA GLN A 199 8.36 -6.54 -30.19
C GLN A 199 8.29 -5.66 -28.93
N LEU A 200 8.50 -4.35 -29.09
CA LEU A 200 8.40 -3.38 -28.02
C LEU A 200 6.94 -3.07 -27.68
N LEU A 201 6.07 -2.96 -28.68
CA LEU A 201 4.64 -2.72 -28.50
C LEU A 201 3.96 -3.92 -27.84
N ASP A 202 4.29 -5.13 -28.26
CA ASP A 202 3.79 -6.38 -27.69
C ASP A 202 4.22 -6.50 -26.22
N LEU A 203 5.50 -6.24 -25.90
CA LEU A 203 6.01 -6.23 -24.51
C LEU A 203 5.32 -5.16 -23.64
N LEU A 204 5.09 -3.97 -24.18
CA LEU A 204 4.37 -2.92 -23.44
C LEU A 204 2.90 -3.27 -23.23
N SER A 205 2.26 -3.94 -24.20
CA SER A 205 0.89 -4.44 -24.09
C SER A 205 0.79 -5.55 -23.05
N GLU A 206 1.73 -6.51 -23.04
CA GLU A 206 1.80 -7.56 -22.01
C GLU A 206 2.01 -6.96 -20.61
N LEU A 207 2.90 -5.96 -20.48
CA LEU A 207 3.08 -5.23 -19.21
C LEU A 207 1.83 -4.45 -18.81
N GLU A 208 1.07 -3.88 -19.75
CA GLU A 208 -0.20 -3.22 -19.47
C GLU A 208 -1.25 -4.24 -18.98
N GLU A 209 -1.41 -5.37 -19.67
CA GLU A 209 -2.29 -6.47 -19.27
C GLU A 209 -1.92 -7.05 -17.89
N GLN A 210 -0.64 -7.26 -17.62
CA GLN A 210 -0.14 -7.69 -16.30
C GLN A 210 -0.46 -6.65 -15.22
N ASN A 211 -0.24 -5.36 -15.47
CA ASN A 211 -0.55 -4.31 -14.51
C ASN A 211 -2.07 -4.20 -14.25
N LEU A 212 -2.90 -4.29 -15.29
CA LEU A 212 -4.36 -4.31 -15.17
C LEU A 212 -4.84 -5.52 -14.37
N SER A 213 -4.28 -6.72 -14.64
CA SER A 213 -4.58 -7.93 -13.87
C SER A 213 -4.16 -7.79 -12.39
N LEU A 214 -2.99 -7.20 -12.11
CA LEU A 214 -2.56 -6.93 -10.74
C LEU A 214 -3.49 -5.94 -10.02
N ILE A 215 -3.94 -4.89 -10.70
CA ILE A 215 -4.91 -3.92 -10.16
C ILE A 215 -6.25 -4.61 -9.85
N GLN A 216 -6.76 -5.44 -10.77
CA GLN A 216 -8.00 -6.18 -10.56
C GLN A 216 -7.88 -7.16 -9.39
N ASN A 217 -6.80 -7.96 -9.32
CA ASN A 217 -6.55 -8.87 -8.19
C ASN A 217 -6.46 -8.11 -6.85
N LEU A 218 -5.87 -6.91 -6.84
CA LEU A 218 -5.83 -6.06 -5.64
C LEU A 218 -7.23 -5.58 -5.24
N GLN A 219 -8.07 -5.19 -6.21
CA GLN A 219 -9.46 -4.80 -5.93
C GLN A 219 -10.30 -5.96 -5.41
N GLU A 220 -10.25 -7.13 -6.07
CA GLU A 220 -10.98 -8.33 -5.62
C GLU A 220 -10.56 -8.79 -4.22
N THR A 221 -9.27 -8.68 -3.88
CA THR A 221 -8.78 -8.99 -2.53
C THR A 221 -9.11 -7.92 -1.50
N GLU A 222 -9.18 -6.63 -1.87
CA GLU A 222 -9.66 -5.54 -1.01
C GLU A 222 -11.16 -5.68 -0.70
N GLU A 223 -11.98 -5.96 -1.70
CA GLU A 223 -13.42 -6.23 -1.55
C GLU A 223 -13.68 -7.42 -0.62
N GLY A 224 -13.01 -8.56 -0.86
CA GLY A 224 -13.13 -9.74 0.00
C GLY A 224 -12.66 -9.53 1.44
N LEU A 225 -11.66 -8.67 1.67
CA LEU A 225 -11.22 -8.28 3.01
C LEU A 225 -12.27 -7.40 3.73
N GLU A 226 -12.92 -6.49 3.01
CA GLU A 226 -13.97 -5.63 3.58
C GLU A 226 -15.27 -6.42 3.86
N GLU A 227 -15.65 -7.37 2.99
CA GLU A 227 -16.75 -8.32 3.29
C GLU A 227 -16.46 -9.19 4.52
N PHE A 228 -15.24 -9.73 4.63
CA PHE A 228 -14.82 -10.50 5.82
C PHE A 228 -14.87 -9.65 7.09
N ARG A 229 -14.38 -8.40 7.01
CA ARG A 229 -14.41 -7.44 8.12
C ARG A 229 -15.84 -7.10 8.55
N GLN A 230 -16.75 -6.85 7.61
CA GLN A 230 -18.16 -6.59 7.91
C GLN A 230 -18.82 -7.80 8.57
N THR A 231 -18.54 -9.01 8.08
CA THR A 231 -19.02 -10.26 8.67
C THR A 231 -18.49 -10.45 10.09
N MET A 232 -17.21 -10.16 10.34
CA MET A 232 -16.59 -10.21 11.66
C MET A 232 -17.20 -9.18 12.62
N GLU A 233 -17.41 -7.94 12.17
CA GLU A 233 -18.05 -6.88 12.96
C GLU A 233 -19.52 -7.22 13.30
N GLN A 234 -20.28 -7.78 12.35
CA GLN A 234 -21.65 -8.21 12.61
C GLN A 234 -21.70 -9.41 13.57
N THR A 235 -20.79 -10.37 13.42
CA THR A 235 -20.66 -11.51 14.34
C THR A 235 -20.31 -11.04 15.75
N ARG A 236 -19.39 -10.07 15.89
CA ARG A 236 -19.06 -9.45 17.18
C ARG A 236 -20.30 -8.81 17.83
N LYS A 237 -21.05 -7.99 17.08
CA LYS A 237 -22.29 -7.36 17.57
C LYS A 237 -23.34 -8.38 18.03
N ASN A 238 -23.50 -9.51 17.31
CA ASN A 238 -24.41 -10.57 17.71
C ASN A 238 -23.96 -11.25 19.01
N MET A 239 -22.68 -11.61 19.13
CA MET A 239 -22.11 -12.20 20.36
C MET A 239 -22.19 -11.24 21.55
N ASP A 240 -21.91 -9.95 21.34
CA ASP A 240 -22.03 -8.91 22.37
C ASP A 240 -23.48 -8.84 22.88
N HIS A 241 -24.47 -8.91 21.98
CA HIS A 241 -25.90 -8.92 22.33
C HIS A 241 -26.33 -10.18 23.09
N GLU A 242 -25.88 -11.36 22.65
CA GLU A 242 -26.15 -12.64 23.34
C GLU A 242 -25.51 -12.66 24.73
N ALA A 243 -24.28 -12.16 24.88
CA ALA A 243 -23.61 -12.03 26.17
C ALA A 243 -24.36 -11.09 27.12
N ASP A 244 -24.84 -9.95 26.62
CA ASP A 244 -25.68 -9.02 27.35
C ASP A 244 -27.01 -9.64 27.79
N GLN A 245 -27.64 -10.45 26.93
CA GLN A 245 -28.87 -11.17 27.23
C GLN A 245 -28.66 -12.25 28.30
N LEU A 246 -27.60 -13.05 28.20
CA LEU A 246 -27.23 -14.05 29.20
C LEU A 246 -26.91 -13.40 30.55
N LYS A 247 -26.22 -12.25 30.55
CA LYS A 247 -25.93 -11.49 31.76
C LYS A 247 -27.20 -11.02 32.46
N ARG A 248 -28.17 -10.46 31.72
CA ARG A 248 -29.49 -10.09 32.27
C ARG A 248 -30.26 -11.30 32.82
N GLN A 249 -30.16 -12.46 32.19
CA GLN A 249 -30.76 -13.71 32.72
C GLN A 249 -30.09 -14.14 34.03
N ILE A 250 -28.76 -14.06 34.13
CA ILE A 250 -28.00 -14.35 35.35
C ILE A 250 -28.41 -13.39 36.47
N ASP A 251 -28.54 -12.09 36.18
CA ASP A 251 -28.96 -11.08 37.17
C ASP A 251 -30.36 -11.39 37.73
N VAL A 252 -31.34 -11.67 36.85
CA VAL A 252 -32.72 -12.03 37.23
C VAL A 252 -32.78 -13.36 38.00
N MET A 253 -32.00 -14.37 37.60
CA MET A 253 -31.90 -15.63 38.34
C MET A 253 -31.26 -15.42 39.72
N THR A 254 -30.21 -14.61 39.81
CA THR A 254 -29.51 -14.30 41.07
C THR A 254 -30.46 -13.58 42.04
N GLU A 255 -31.21 -12.59 41.56
CA GLU A 255 -32.23 -11.89 42.36
C GLU A 255 -33.36 -12.84 42.81
N THR A 256 -33.79 -13.75 41.94
CA THR A 256 -34.83 -14.73 42.27
C THR A 256 -34.35 -15.77 43.29
N ILE A 257 -33.11 -16.25 43.16
CA ILE A 257 -32.46 -17.12 44.15
C ILE A 257 -32.32 -16.38 45.49
N GLN A 258 -32.00 -15.08 45.48
CA GLN A 258 -31.91 -14.27 46.69
C GLN A 258 -33.28 -14.14 47.38
N ARG A 259 -34.34 -13.81 46.62
CA ARG A 259 -35.72 -13.75 47.14
C ARG A 259 -36.20 -15.10 47.71
N GLU A 260 -35.89 -16.22 47.06
CA GLU A 260 -36.24 -17.55 47.58
C GLU A 260 -35.39 -17.96 48.79
N LYS A 261 -34.12 -17.55 48.88
CA LYS A 261 -33.30 -17.73 50.10
C LYS A 261 -33.89 -16.95 51.28
N GLU A 262 -34.23 -15.68 51.08
CA GLU A 262 -34.87 -14.84 52.10
C GLU A 262 -36.18 -15.48 52.57
N ARG A 263 -37.06 -15.86 51.63
CA ARG A 263 -38.29 -16.61 51.91
C ARG A 263 -38.05 -17.93 52.65
N THR A 264 -37.00 -18.67 52.31
CA THR A 264 -36.62 -19.90 53.02
C THR A 264 -36.21 -19.61 54.45
N THR A 265 -35.43 -18.55 54.70
CA THR A 265 -35.05 -18.15 56.07
C THR A 265 -36.23 -17.65 56.90
N GLU A 266 -37.19 -16.93 56.29
CA GLU A 266 -38.45 -16.56 56.94
C GLU A 266 -39.29 -17.78 57.32
N LEU A 267 -39.41 -18.75 56.40
CA LEU A 267 -40.16 -19.99 56.62
C LEU A 267 -39.47 -20.89 57.66
N GLU A 268 -38.14 -20.98 57.67
CA GLU A 268 -37.38 -21.67 58.73
C GLU A 268 -37.62 -21.02 60.10
N LEU A 269 -37.56 -19.68 60.20
CA LEU A 269 -37.83 -18.97 61.44
C LEU A 269 -39.27 -19.22 61.91
N LYS A 270 -40.24 -19.16 61.00
CA LYS A 270 -41.64 -19.50 61.27
C LYS A 270 -41.83 -20.96 61.69
N ALA A 271 -41.14 -21.90 61.04
CA ALA A 271 -41.18 -23.31 61.37
C ALA A 271 -40.57 -23.56 62.76
N ARG A 272 -39.43 -22.92 63.11
CA ARG A 272 -38.84 -22.99 64.45
C ARG A 272 -39.79 -22.43 65.53
N LEU A 273 -40.52 -21.36 65.24
CA LEU A 273 -41.55 -20.82 66.13
C LEU A 273 -42.74 -21.79 66.30
N PHE A 274 -43.19 -22.46 65.23
CA PHE A 274 -44.25 -23.47 65.30
C PHE A 274 -43.80 -24.77 65.99
N ASN A 275 -42.55 -25.21 65.77
CA ASN A 275 -42.01 -26.47 66.30
C ASN A 275 -41.65 -26.39 67.80
N PHE A 276 -41.88 -25.24 68.45
CA PHE A 276 -41.99 -25.15 69.91
C PHE A 276 -43.27 -25.83 70.45
N GLY A 277 -44.27 -26.09 69.59
CA GLY A 277 -45.40 -26.96 69.87
C GLY A 277 -45.09 -28.43 69.54
N LYS A 278 -44.61 -29.19 70.53
CA LYS A 278 -44.32 -30.64 70.41
C LYS A 278 -45.54 -31.43 69.88
N TYR A 279 -45.40 -32.12 68.75
CA TYR A 279 -46.07 -33.39 68.39
C TYR A 279 -45.34 -33.98 67.15
N LYS A 280 -45.49 -35.29 66.87
CA LYS A 280 -44.90 -36.04 65.74
C LYS A 280 -43.40 -36.38 65.82
N ALA A 281 -43.07 -37.31 66.71
CA ALA A 281 -41.93 -38.22 66.52
C ALA A 281 -42.38 -39.67 66.69
N GLU A 282 -43.20 -39.95 67.72
CA GLU A 282 -43.66 -41.31 68.04
C GLU A 282 -44.72 -41.87 67.06
N GLU A 283 -45.52 -41.02 66.41
CA GLU A 283 -46.58 -41.49 65.49
C GLU A 283 -46.02 -42.14 64.21
N ASP A 284 -45.00 -41.54 63.58
CA ASP A 284 -44.43 -42.03 62.31
C ASP A 284 -43.73 -43.40 62.49
N ASP A 285 -43.07 -43.66 63.62
CA ASP A 285 -42.44 -44.95 63.91
C ASP A 285 -43.48 -46.08 64.00
N THR A 286 -44.64 -45.82 64.60
CA THR A 286 -45.73 -46.81 64.68
C THR A 286 -46.35 -47.11 63.31
N LEU A 287 -46.51 -46.08 62.47
CA LEU A 287 -47.06 -46.21 61.12
C LEU A 287 -46.12 -47.00 60.19
N ASN A 288 -44.82 -46.78 60.32
CA ASN A 288 -43.77 -47.51 59.61
C ASN A 288 -43.71 -48.98 60.05
N ALA A 289 -43.83 -49.26 61.36
CA ALA A 289 -43.88 -50.63 61.87
C ALA A 289 -45.11 -51.41 61.38
N LEU A 290 -46.29 -50.76 61.31
CA LEU A 290 -47.50 -51.34 60.74
C LEU A 290 -47.32 -51.66 59.25
N SER A 291 -46.78 -50.71 58.47
CA SER A 291 -46.62 -50.89 57.02
C SER A 291 -45.73 -52.08 56.65
N ARG A 292 -44.65 -52.34 57.40
CA ARG A 292 -43.82 -53.55 57.22
C ARG A 292 -44.57 -54.86 57.46
N LYS A 293 -45.42 -54.92 58.50
CA LYS A 293 -46.23 -56.12 58.79
C LYS A 293 -47.28 -56.38 57.70
N VAL A 294 -47.87 -55.32 57.14
CA VAL A 294 -48.82 -55.44 56.03
C VAL A 294 -48.14 -56.01 54.78
N GLU A 295 -46.91 -55.57 54.47
CA GLU A 295 -46.11 -56.09 53.36
C GLU A 295 -45.77 -57.59 53.55
N GLU A 296 -45.41 -58.00 54.77
CA GLU A 296 -45.13 -59.41 55.12
C GLU A 296 -46.35 -60.31 54.88
N VAL A 297 -47.54 -59.89 55.32
CA VAL A 297 -48.79 -60.64 55.11
C VAL A 297 -49.18 -60.67 53.63
N TYR A 298 -49.04 -59.55 52.91
CA TYR A 298 -49.33 -59.47 51.48
C TYR A 298 -48.47 -60.48 50.68
N ARG A 299 -47.15 -60.50 50.93
CA ARG A 299 -46.21 -61.44 50.30
C ARG A 299 -46.58 -62.90 50.58
N SER A 300 -47.06 -63.21 51.78
CA SER A 300 -47.44 -64.59 52.16
C SER A 300 -48.80 -65.05 51.61
N CYS A 301 -49.77 -64.15 51.43
CA CYS A 301 -51.16 -64.51 51.10
C CYS A 301 -51.54 -64.29 49.63
N VAL A 302 -50.92 -63.30 48.98
CA VAL A 302 -51.22 -62.87 47.60
C VAL A 302 -50.02 -63.13 46.68
N GLY A 303 -48.79 -62.88 47.16
CA GLY A 303 -47.53 -63.08 46.44
C GLY A 303 -46.76 -61.78 46.21
N ASP A 304 -45.48 -61.88 45.83
CA ASP A 304 -44.67 -60.69 45.50
C ASP A 304 -45.20 -59.99 44.24
N SER A 305 -45.36 -58.67 44.32
CA SER A 305 -45.73 -57.79 43.20
C SER A 305 -44.60 -56.79 42.97
N GLU A 306 -44.11 -56.66 41.74
CA GLU A 306 -43.01 -55.74 41.37
C GLU A 306 -43.42 -54.25 41.34
N ALA A 307 -44.63 -53.92 41.77
CA ALA A 307 -45.15 -52.56 41.82
C ALA A 307 -45.11 -51.98 43.24
N ASN A 308 -44.78 -50.70 43.36
CA ASN A 308 -44.79 -49.95 44.62
C ASN A 308 -46.23 -49.72 45.11
N LEU A 309 -46.84 -50.76 45.68
CA LEU A 309 -48.19 -50.73 46.23
C LEU A 309 -48.22 -50.02 47.60
N SER A 310 -49.19 -49.14 47.80
CA SER A 310 -49.44 -48.50 49.09
C SER A 310 -49.93 -49.50 50.14
N THR A 311 -49.65 -49.26 51.41
CA THR A 311 -50.15 -50.06 52.55
C THR A 311 -51.66 -50.31 52.50
N LEU A 312 -52.45 -49.32 52.07
CA LEU A 312 -53.90 -49.48 51.89
C LEU A 312 -54.26 -50.41 50.72
N GLN A 313 -53.52 -50.35 49.60
CA GLN A 313 -53.73 -51.21 48.44
C GLN A 313 -53.36 -52.67 48.76
N MET A 314 -52.28 -52.89 49.50
CA MET A 314 -51.91 -54.21 50.02
C MET A 314 -53.01 -54.78 50.94
N LEU A 315 -53.55 -53.98 51.87
CA LEU A 315 -54.66 -54.39 52.73
C LEU A 315 -55.92 -54.77 51.94
N THR A 316 -56.33 -53.96 50.96
CA THR A 316 -57.51 -54.24 50.12
C THR A 316 -57.36 -55.56 49.34
N ALA A 317 -56.15 -55.86 48.86
CA ALA A 317 -55.88 -57.11 48.15
C ALA A 317 -55.82 -58.33 49.09
N ILE A 318 -55.31 -58.18 50.32
CA ILE A 318 -55.40 -59.21 51.37
C ILE A 318 -56.88 -59.48 51.71
N GLU A 319 -57.70 -58.44 51.85
CA GLU A 319 -59.13 -58.56 52.17
C GLU A 319 -59.91 -59.26 51.05
N GLY A 320 -59.66 -58.90 49.78
CA GLY A 320 -60.24 -59.61 48.64
C GLY A 320 -59.85 -61.10 48.60
N ARG A 321 -58.57 -61.41 48.85
CA ARG A 321 -58.09 -62.80 48.92
C ARG A 321 -58.67 -63.58 50.09
N LEU A 322 -58.89 -62.93 51.24
CA LEU A 322 -59.58 -63.51 52.38
C LEU A 322 -61.03 -63.84 52.02
N GLY A 323 -61.73 -62.93 51.33
CA GLY A 323 -63.09 -63.14 50.83
C GLY A 323 -63.20 -64.35 49.90
N GLU A 324 -62.33 -64.44 48.90
CA GLU A 324 -62.25 -65.62 48.01
C GLU A 324 -62.07 -66.92 48.80
N LEU A 325 -61.16 -66.94 49.79
CA LEU A 325 -60.89 -68.14 50.58
C LEU A 325 -62.07 -68.54 51.47
N LEU A 326 -62.81 -67.57 52.02
CA LEU A 326 -64.02 -67.82 52.81
C LEU A 326 -65.16 -68.36 51.94
N GLU A 327 -65.41 -67.77 50.77
CA GLU A 327 -66.42 -68.27 49.82
C GLU A 327 -66.07 -69.68 49.33
N ASN A 328 -64.78 -69.96 49.05
CA ASN A 328 -64.30 -71.31 48.74
C ASN A 328 -64.49 -72.31 49.88
N VAL A 329 -64.54 -71.87 51.15
CA VAL A 329 -64.82 -72.72 52.31
C VAL A 329 -66.32 -72.98 52.48
N GLU A 330 -67.16 -71.98 52.26
CA GLU A 330 -68.63 -72.14 52.30
C GLU A 330 -69.16 -73.00 51.14
N MET A 331 -68.52 -72.91 49.97
CA MET A 331 -68.89 -73.70 48.78
C MET A 331 -68.39 -75.15 48.79
N ILE A 332 -67.77 -75.63 49.87
CA ILE A 332 -67.36 -77.05 50.00
C ILE A 332 -68.62 -77.93 50.13
N PRO A 333 -68.87 -78.89 49.21
CA PRO A 333 -70.05 -79.73 49.29
C PRO A 333 -70.12 -80.53 50.60
N SER A 334 -71.29 -80.57 51.23
CA SER A 334 -71.53 -81.27 52.51
C SER A 334 -71.03 -82.72 52.52
N ASP A 335 -71.08 -83.43 51.38
CA ASP A 335 -70.56 -84.79 51.26
C ASP A 335 -69.03 -84.86 51.37
N ARG A 336 -68.30 -83.90 50.79
CA ARG A 336 -66.84 -83.81 50.91
C ARG A 336 -66.43 -83.42 52.32
N LEU A 337 -67.19 -82.52 52.96
CA LEU A 337 -67.04 -82.18 54.38
C LEU A 337 -67.25 -83.41 55.27
N ALA A 338 -68.35 -84.16 55.10
CA ALA A 338 -68.62 -85.37 55.87
C ALA A 338 -67.57 -86.49 55.64
N ILE A 339 -66.99 -86.59 54.43
CA ILE A 339 -65.85 -87.50 54.15
C ILE A 339 -64.59 -87.02 54.88
N ALA A 340 -64.29 -85.72 54.84
CA ALA A 340 -63.12 -85.13 55.51
C ALA A 340 -63.22 -85.23 57.05
N GLU A 341 -64.39 -84.96 57.63
CA GLU A 341 -64.67 -85.17 59.06
C GLU A 341 -64.52 -86.63 59.45
N LYS A 342 -65.10 -87.58 58.68
CA LYS A 342 -64.91 -89.01 58.94
C LYS A 342 -63.45 -89.44 58.80
N ALA A 343 -62.68 -88.83 57.91
CA ALA A 343 -61.24 -89.07 57.80
C ALA A 343 -60.47 -88.51 59.01
N LYS A 344 -60.74 -87.26 59.44
CA LYS A 344 -60.15 -86.63 60.62
C LYS A 344 -60.51 -87.33 61.93
N GLU A 345 -61.76 -87.74 62.10
CA GLU A 345 -62.21 -88.51 63.26
C GLU A 345 -61.64 -89.94 63.24
N LYS A 346 -61.45 -90.55 62.06
CA LYS A 346 -60.71 -91.81 61.93
C LYS A 346 -59.23 -91.64 62.28
N GLU A 347 -58.59 -90.56 61.85
CA GLU A 347 -57.20 -90.21 62.19
C GLU A 347 -57.05 -90.01 63.70
N ARG A 348 -57.95 -89.22 64.32
CA ARG A 348 -58.01 -88.99 65.78
C ARG A 348 -58.19 -90.29 66.55
N ARG A 349 -59.10 -91.16 66.11
CA ARG A 349 -59.27 -92.51 66.69
C ARG A 349 -58.07 -93.41 66.48
N LEU A 350 -57.30 -93.24 65.41
CA LEU A 350 -56.05 -93.97 65.19
C LEU A 350 -55.00 -93.49 66.20
N ARG A 351 -54.75 -92.18 66.28
CA ARG A 351 -53.82 -91.59 67.27
C ARG A 351 -54.13 -92.03 68.70
N LEU A 352 -55.39 -91.96 69.14
CA LEU A 352 -55.80 -92.41 70.47
C LEU A 352 -55.63 -93.92 70.70
N ARG A 353 -55.68 -94.75 69.65
CA ARG A 353 -55.38 -96.18 69.73
C ARG A 353 -53.88 -96.44 69.77
N ASP A 354 -53.12 -95.77 68.92
CA ASP A 354 -51.66 -95.92 68.82
C ASP A 354 -50.99 -95.44 70.11
N GLU A 355 -51.45 -94.33 70.68
CA GLU A 355 -51.06 -93.81 72.00
C GLU A 355 -51.41 -94.79 73.14
N LYS A 356 -52.61 -95.39 73.11
CA LYS A 356 -53.00 -96.42 74.07
C LYS A 356 -52.17 -97.70 73.94
N ILE A 357 -51.85 -98.13 72.72
CA ILE A 357 -50.97 -99.27 72.44
C ILE A 357 -49.54 -98.96 72.91
N TYR A 358 -49.06 -97.73 72.67
CA TYR A 358 -47.76 -97.25 73.12
C TYR A 358 -47.63 -97.26 74.65
N LEU A 359 -48.62 -96.71 75.37
CA LEU A 359 -48.69 -96.77 76.83
C LEU A 359 -48.75 -98.21 77.36
N GLN A 360 -49.53 -99.08 76.70
CA GLN A 360 -49.63 -100.49 77.09
C GLN A 360 -48.32 -101.26 76.82
N LYS A 361 -47.59 -100.90 75.75
CA LYS A 361 -46.25 -101.43 75.44
C LYS A 361 -45.22 -100.94 76.45
N GLN A 362 -45.18 -99.64 76.77
CA GLN A 362 -44.31 -99.11 77.82
C GLN A 362 -44.56 -99.81 79.16
N HIS A 363 -45.81 -99.99 79.57
CA HIS A 363 -46.13 -100.73 80.80
C HIS A 363 -45.70 -102.21 80.73
N GLN A 364 -45.76 -102.87 79.56
CA GLN A 364 -45.19 -104.22 79.39
C GLN A 364 -43.66 -104.22 79.47
N GLU A 365 -42.99 -103.27 78.82
CA GLU A 365 -41.54 -103.09 78.86
C GLU A 365 -41.05 -102.77 80.29
N GLU A 366 -41.76 -101.94 81.05
CA GLU A 366 -41.52 -101.71 82.47
C GLU A 366 -41.66 -103.00 83.28
N ARG A 367 -42.73 -103.78 83.09
CA ARG A 367 -42.87 -105.08 83.80
C ARG A 367 -41.75 -106.05 83.45
N MET A 368 -41.34 -106.11 82.18
CA MET A 368 -40.22 -106.93 81.72
C MET A 368 -38.89 -106.47 82.34
N LYS A 369 -38.63 -105.16 82.35
CA LYS A 369 -37.46 -104.53 82.98
C LYS A 369 -37.43 -104.80 84.49
N LYS A 370 -38.55 -104.63 85.18
CA LYS A 370 -38.70 -104.88 86.62
C LYS A 370 -38.66 -106.36 86.98
N ALA A 371 -38.97 -107.26 86.04
CA ALA A 371 -38.76 -108.70 86.18
C ALA A 371 -37.28 -109.10 85.98
N MET A 372 -36.61 -108.52 84.96
CA MET A 372 -35.16 -108.65 84.75
C MET A 372 -34.36 -108.14 85.94
N GLU A 373 -34.74 -106.98 86.49
CA GLU A 373 -34.14 -106.38 87.68
C GLU A 373 -34.29 -107.28 88.91
N ARG A 374 -35.46 -107.92 89.11
CA ARG A 374 -35.65 -108.95 90.15
C ARG A 374 -34.83 -110.22 89.91
N ALA A 375 -34.57 -110.60 88.65
CA ALA A 375 -33.76 -111.75 88.30
C ALA A 375 -32.25 -111.49 88.45
N GLN A 376 -31.83 -110.23 88.31
CA GLN A 376 -30.46 -109.76 88.53
C GLN A 376 -30.17 -109.38 89.99
N ALA A 377 -31.20 -109.08 90.79
CA ALA A 377 -31.05 -108.77 92.21
C ALA A 377 -30.54 -109.99 93.00
N GLU A 378 -29.49 -109.80 93.80
CA GLU A 378 -28.87 -110.89 94.57
C GLU A 378 -29.84 -111.55 95.56
N ILE A 379 -29.83 -112.89 95.57
CA ILE A 379 -30.66 -113.70 96.45
C ILE A 379 -30.16 -113.59 97.89
N LYS A 380 -30.79 -112.72 98.70
CA LYS A 380 -30.55 -112.60 100.14
C LYS A 380 -30.94 -113.90 100.86
N LYS A 381 -29.95 -114.73 101.18
CA LYS A 381 -30.13 -115.94 102.00
C LYS A 381 -30.40 -115.55 103.45
N THR A 382 -31.57 -115.90 103.98
CA THR A 382 -31.94 -115.68 105.39
C THR A 382 -31.71 -116.94 106.22
N THR A 383 -31.08 -116.80 107.38
CA THR A 383 -30.87 -117.88 108.36
C THR A 383 -32.00 -117.92 109.40
N GLY A 384 -32.72 -119.05 109.46
CA GLY A 384 -33.72 -119.34 110.51
C GLY A 384 -35.19 -119.30 110.05
N ARG A 385 -36.01 -120.24 110.57
CA ARG A 385 -37.47 -120.26 110.36
C ARG A 385 -38.17 -119.31 111.32
N LYS A 386 -38.91 -118.32 110.82
CA LYS A 386 -39.95 -117.60 111.59
C LYS A 386 -41.27 -118.39 111.57
N LEU A 387 -41.96 -118.46 112.71
CA LEU A 387 -43.33 -118.98 112.80
C LEU A 387 -44.29 -118.08 112.01
N MET A 388 -45.17 -118.69 111.20
CA MET A 388 -46.31 -117.98 110.62
C MET A 388 -47.57 -118.14 111.50
N PRO A 389 -48.35 -117.07 111.73
CA PRO A 389 -49.67 -117.17 112.36
C PRO A 389 -50.66 -117.96 111.50
N ARG A 390 -51.63 -118.64 112.13
CA ARG A 390 -52.75 -119.29 111.46
C ARG A 390 -53.78 -118.23 111.03
N SER A 391 -54.45 -118.47 109.89
CA SER A 391 -55.29 -117.49 109.19
C SER A 391 -56.51 -117.00 109.98
N GLN A 392 -56.75 -115.68 109.96
CA GLN A 392 -58.05 -115.09 110.28
C GLN A 392 -58.96 -115.05 109.02
N PRO A 393 -60.30 -115.16 109.16
CA PRO A 393 -61.22 -115.03 108.03
C PRO A 393 -61.21 -113.62 107.40
N PRO A 394 -61.55 -113.47 106.11
CA PRO A 394 -61.53 -112.18 105.42
C PRO A 394 -62.60 -111.24 105.97
N VAL A 395 -62.16 -110.14 106.59
CA VAL A 395 -63.04 -109.10 107.13
C VAL A 395 -63.68 -108.31 105.98
N ARG A 396 -65.01 -108.37 105.83
CA ARG A 396 -65.75 -107.40 105.01
C ARG A 396 -65.74 -106.03 105.70
N LYS A 397 -65.00 -105.06 105.17
CA LYS A 397 -65.14 -103.65 105.54
C LYS A 397 -65.35 -102.77 104.30
N LEU A 398 -66.59 -102.31 104.20
CA LEU A 398 -67.06 -100.97 103.80
C LEU A 398 -66.06 -100.09 103.01
N LYS A 399 -66.50 -99.62 101.83
CA LYS A 399 -65.92 -98.44 101.16
C LYS A 399 -66.09 -97.22 102.08
N ASN A 400 -64.99 -96.73 102.64
CA ASN A 400 -64.85 -95.29 102.80
C ASN A 400 -64.59 -94.72 101.40
N ASN A 401 -65.48 -93.87 100.90
CA ASN A 401 -65.12 -92.95 99.83
C ASN A 401 -64.26 -91.85 100.46
N GLN A 402 -62.93 -92.00 100.43
CA GLN A 402 -62.08 -90.82 100.38
C GLN A 402 -62.31 -90.22 98.99
N HIS A 403 -62.91 -89.02 98.96
CA HIS A 403 -63.26 -88.29 97.75
C HIS A 403 -62.37 -87.05 97.65
N ASP A 404 -61.07 -87.26 97.84
CA ASP A 404 -60.00 -86.30 97.65
C ASP A 404 -59.00 -86.91 96.66
N ASP A 405 -58.28 -86.07 95.90
CA ASP A 405 -57.32 -86.42 94.83
C ASP A 405 -57.89 -86.86 93.46
N ILE A 406 -59.14 -86.48 93.11
CA ILE A 406 -59.62 -86.49 91.70
C ILE A 406 -59.74 -85.07 91.13
N ALA A 407 -60.07 -84.08 91.96
CA ALA A 407 -60.39 -82.71 91.53
C ALA A 407 -59.20 -81.96 90.89
N ASP A 408 -57.96 -82.28 91.25
CA ASP A 408 -56.79 -81.61 90.64
C ASP A 408 -56.45 -82.18 89.27
N LYS A 409 -56.81 -83.44 88.97
CA LYS A 409 -56.55 -84.03 87.65
C LYS A 409 -57.46 -83.45 86.58
N GLU A 410 -58.74 -83.26 86.87
CA GLU A 410 -59.67 -82.59 85.96
C GLU A 410 -59.32 -81.10 85.76
N LYS A 411 -58.73 -80.43 86.76
CA LYS A 411 -58.22 -79.05 86.61
C LYS A 411 -56.94 -78.97 85.79
N GLU A 412 -56.00 -79.90 85.99
CA GLU A 412 -54.76 -79.98 85.23
C GLU A 412 -55.05 -80.31 83.76
N GLU A 413 -55.99 -81.22 83.49
CA GLU A 413 -56.50 -81.49 82.13
C GLU A 413 -57.26 -80.30 81.53
N HIS A 414 -58.04 -79.53 82.33
CA HIS A 414 -58.70 -78.30 81.84
C HIS A 414 -57.72 -77.17 81.50
N MET A 415 -56.65 -77.00 82.28
CA MET A 415 -55.58 -76.03 81.99
C MET A 415 -54.82 -76.39 80.71
N TYR A 416 -54.65 -77.68 80.43
CA TYR A 416 -53.96 -78.20 79.25
C TYR A 416 -54.81 -78.14 77.96
N PHE A 417 -56.13 -77.96 78.05
CA PHE A 417 -57.05 -77.97 76.90
C PHE A 417 -57.60 -76.60 76.46
N PHE A 418 -57.40 -75.54 77.25
CA PHE A 418 -57.95 -74.19 76.98
C PHE A 418 -56.88 -73.07 76.99
N THR A 419 -55.64 -73.41 76.67
CA THR A 419 -54.58 -72.47 76.25
C THR A 419 -54.15 -72.83 74.83
#